data_AF-A0A1I7T6L7-F1
#
_entry.id   AF-A0A1I7T6L7-F1
#
_cell.length_a   1.000
_cell.length_b   1.000
_cell.length_c   1.000
_cell.angle_alpha   90.00
_cell.angle_beta   90.00
_cell.angle_gamma   90.00
#
_symmetry.space_group_name_H-M   'P 1'
#
loop_
_entity.id
_entity.type
_entity.pdbx_description
1 polymer ?
#
loop_
_entity_poly.entity_id
_entity_poly.type
_entity_poly.pdbx_seq_one_letter_code
_entity_poly.pdbx_strand_id
1 'polypeptide(L)'
;MFTKKDGNQYLETYWDDENHGLRVIGNYVCDLFRQDLYSVKLVKDHIEMFEWAYYRQPFMIQLVVAKCLSDEDFKYIALKSNTKFFIAENFLSLNFRFENFNKRAAVVALLNCHWMTVENIMSLNSCRIHVRDKRFTCKEMNTILKHWVNGGCPRLIHLRLYLDEANEEECLEGLQENLITGGTGEKNYSA
;
A
#
# COMPACT_ATOMS: atom_id res chain seq x y z
N MET A 1 3.34 26.47 23.47
CA MET A 1 2.41 26.04 22.41
C MET A 1 2.13 27.25 21.54
N PHE A 2 2.46 27.17 20.27
CA PHE A 2 2.35 28.26 19.31
C PHE A 2 1.07 28.10 18.50
N THR A 3 0.54 29.21 17.97
CA THR A 3 -0.69 29.20 17.17
C THR A 3 -0.39 29.78 15.80
N LYS A 4 -0.68 29.01 14.74
CA LYS A 4 -0.59 29.47 13.35
C LYS A 4 -1.69 30.51 13.06
N LYS A 5 -1.53 31.26 11.96
CA LYS A 5 -2.53 32.25 11.51
C LYS A 5 -3.90 31.64 11.19
N ASP A 6 -3.96 30.34 10.90
CA ASP A 6 -5.19 29.59 10.65
C ASP A 6 -5.85 29.05 11.95
N GLY A 7 -5.29 29.37 13.12
CA GLY A 7 -5.78 28.93 14.43
C GLY A 7 -5.23 27.58 14.90
N ASN A 8 -4.47 26.85 14.07
CA ASN A 8 -3.92 25.56 14.45
C ASN A 8 -2.77 25.70 15.45
N GLN A 9 -2.83 24.93 16.54
CA GLN A 9 -1.78 24.90 17.57
C GLN A 9 -0.67 23.92 17.20
N TYR A 10 0.57 24.25 17.55
CA TYR A 10 1.72 23.36 17.37
C TYR A 10 2.75 23.49 18.50
N LEU A 11 3.57 22.45 18.64
CA LEU A 11 4.77 22.44 19.46
C LEU A 11 5.98 22.58 18.54
N GLU A 12 6.94 23.38 18.96
CA GLU A 12 8.22 23.55 18.29
C GLU A 12 9.32 23.16 19.27
N THR A 13 10.29 22.39 18.80
CA THR A 13 11.40 21.86 19.60
C THR A 13 12.67 21.96 18.78
N TYR A 14 13.79 22.24 19.43
CA TYR A 14 15.09 22.40 18.77
C TYR A 14 15.99 21.23 19.14
N TRP A 15 16.61 20.61 18.13
CA TRP A 15 17.48 19.44 18.28
C TRP A 15 18.67 19.57 17.34
N ASP A 16 19.86 19.18 17.80
CA ASP A 16 21.05 19.14 16.96
C ASP A 16 20.96 18.02 15.89
N ASP A 17 20.30 16.92 16.24
CA ASP A 17 19.93 15.83 15.34
C ASP A 17 18.39 15.70 15.28
N GLU A 18 17.81 16.01 14.13
CA GLU A 18 16.36 15.91 13.87
C GLU A 18 15.82 14.49 14.12
N ASN A 19 16.57 13.45 13.72
CA ASN A 19 16.16 12.06 13.93
C ASN A 19 16.18 11.71 15.42
N HIS A 20 17.19 12.17 16.17
CA HIS A 20 17.20 12.00 17.62
C HIS A 20 15.98 12.67 18.27
N GLY A 21 15.68 13.91 17.88
CA GLY A 21 14.51 14.64 18.38
C GLY A 21 13.19 13.92 18.09
N LEU A 22 13.01 13.43 16.86
CA LEU A 22 11.82 12.66 16.48
C LEU A 22 11.68 11.37 17.30
N ARG A 23 12.77 10.65 17.58
CA ARG A 23 12.74 9.45 18.43
C ARG A 23 12.37 9.77 19.87
N VAL A 24 12.92 10.85 20.44
CA VAL A 24 12.60 11.28 21.81
C VAL A 24 11.13 11.69 21.92
N ILE A 25 10.64 12.53 21.00
CA ILE A 25 9.24 12.96 20.98
C ILE A 25 8.32 11.75 20.75
N GLY A 26 8.65 10.87 19.82
CA GLY A 26 7.90 9.65 19.54
C GLY A 26 7.77 8.76 20.77
N ASN A 27 8.87 8.52 21.49
CA ASN A 27 8.85 7.78 22.76
C ASN A 27 7.97 8.47 23.80
N TYR A 28 8.17 9.78 24.02
CA TYR A 28 7.40 10.54 25.00
C TYR A 28 5.88 10.50 24.73
N VAL A 29 5.45 10.69 23.48
CA VAL A 29 4.04 10.63 23.09
C VAL A 29 3.48 9.24 23.36
N CYS A 30 4.21 8.18 22.99
CA CYS A 30 3.77 6.81 23.24
C CYS A 30 3.63 6.53 24.74
N ASP A 31 4.58 6.99 25.56
CA ASP A 31 4.57 6.78 27.00
C ASP A 31 3.44 7.58 27.69
N LEU A 32 3.21 8.81 27.23
CA LEU A 32 2.15 9.69 27.73
C LEU A 32 0.75 9.10 27.48
N PHE A 33 0.50 8.59 26.27
CA PHE A 33 -0.80 8.03 25.90
C PHE A 33 -0.92 6.53 26.13
N ARG A 34 0.18 5.86 26.51
CA ARG A 34 0.28 4.40 26.66
C ARG A 34 -0.21 3.66 25.41
N GLN A 35 0.19 4.18 24.25
CA GLN A 35 -0.21 3.72 22.93
C GLN A 35 1.01 3.66 22.03
N ASP A 36 1.08 2.64 21.18
CA ASP A 36 2.08 2.55 20.13
C ASP A 36 1.80 3.55 19.00
N LEU A 37 2.80 3.81 18.17
CA LEU A 37 2.64 4.62 16.97
C LEU A 37 1.62 3.96 16.04
N TYR A 38 0.56 4.69 15.74
CA TYR A 38 -0.46 4.24 14.80
C TYR A 38 0.06 4.20 13.35
N SER A 39 0.76 5.26 12.93
CA SER A 39 1.23 5.43 11.56
C SER A 39 2.66 5.96 11.52
N VAL A 40 3.47 5.36 10.66
CA VAL A 40 4.80 5.86 10.30
C VAL A 40 4.78 6.30 8.83
N LYS A 41 5.19 7.54 8.57
CA LYS A 41 5.32 8.08 7.21
C LYS A 41 6.77 8.45 6.94
N LEU A 42 7.40 7.74 6.02
CA LEU A 42 8.77 7.96 5.59
C LEU A 42 8.77 8.96 4.44
N VAL A 43 9.21 10.19 4.69
CA VAL A 43 9.15 11.29 3.70
C VAL A 43 10.47 11.53 2.99
N LYS A 44 11.58 11.37 3.71
CA LYS A 44 12.95 11.47 3.21
C LYS A 44 13.65 10.13 3.45
N ASP A 45 14.86 10.00 2.94
CA ASP A 45 15.73 8.87 3.19
C ASP A 45 16.12 8.79 4.68
N HIS A 46 15.28 8.10 5.43
CA HIS A 46 15.38 7.91 6.87
C HIS A 46 15.13 6.45 7.20
N ILE A 47 15.87 5.55 6.54
CA ILE A 47 15.82 4.12 6.85
C ILE A 47 16.04 3.86 8.34
N GLU A 48 16.89 4.65 9.01
CA GLU A 48 17.09 4.60 10.47
C GLU A 48 15.80 4.84 11.26
N MET A 49 14.91 5.74 10.80
CA MET A 49 13.63 5.99 11.46
C MET A 49 12.66 4.83 11.25
N PHE A 50 12.71 4.17 10.08
CA PHE A 50 11.99 2.91 9.89
C PHE A 50 12.51 1.82 10.83
N GLU A 51 13.84 1.65 10.94
CA GLU A 51 14.44 0.64 11.81
C GLU A 51 14.11 0.89 13.28
N TRP A 52 14.23 2.14 13.75
CA TRP A 52 13.83 2.51 15.10
C TRP A 52 12.36 2.17 15.37
N ALA A 53 11.44 2.54 14.48
CA ALA A 53 10.02 2.23 14.63
C ALA A 53 9.78 0.72 14.62
N TYR A 54 10.45 -0.02 13.74
CA TYR A 54 10.37 -1.48 13.66
C TYR A 54 10.88 -2.17 14.94
N TYR A 55 12.01 -1.74 15.50
CA TYR A 55 12.55 -2.31 16.74
C TYR A 55 11.71 -1.95 17.97
N ARG A 56 11.10 -0.75 17.98
CA ARG A 56 10.16 -0.36 19.04
C ARG A 56 8.87 -1.18 18.98
N GLN A 57 8.32 -1.35 17.78
CA GLN A 57 7.02 -2.00 17.53
C GLN A 57 7.05 -2.77 16.20
N PRO A 58 7.39 -4.07 16.23
CA PRO A 58 7.56 -4.87 15.02
C PRO A 58 6.30 -4.94 14.14
N PHE A 59 5.12 -4.71 14.70
CA PHE A 59 3.87 -4.56 13.97
C PHE A 59 3.40 -3.11 13.98
N MET A 60 3.13 -2.55 12.80
CA MET A 60 2.59 -1.20 12.64
C MET A 60 1.20 -1.25 12.00
N ILE A 61 0.27 -0.41 12.47
CA ILE A 61 -1.04 -0.34 11.81
C ILE A 61 -0.86 0.23 10.41
N GLN A 62 -0.18 1.36 10.25
CA GLN A 62 0.04 1.99 8.94
C GLN A 62 1.50 2.34 8.69
N LEU A 63 1.98 2.00 7.51
CA LEU A 63 3.26 2.47 6.97
C LEU A 63 3.03 3.14 5.62
N VAL A 64 3.50 4.38 5.50
CA VAL A 64 3.46 5.16 4.26
C VAL A 64 4.89 5.42 3.80
N VAL A 65 5.25 4.91 2.63
CA VAL A 65 6.56 5.12 2.00
C VAL A 65 6.40 6.20 0.93
N ALA A 66 6.91 7.41 1.19
CA ALA A 66 6.72 8.54 0.29
C ALA A 66 7.84 8.63 -0.77
N LYS A 67 7.81 9.74 -1.51
CA LYS A 67 8.51 9.98 -2.79
C LYS A 67 10.04 9.85 -2.77
N CYS A 68 10.70 10.09 -1.64
CA CYS A 68 12.14 10.38 -1.62
C CYS A 68 13.03 9.24 -1.08
N LEU A 69 12.59 7.98 -1.15
CA LEU A 69 13.44 6.83 -0.80
C LEU A 69 14.09 6.24 -2.06
N SER A 70 15.28 5.66 -1.88
CA SER A 70 15.96 4.89 -2.93
C SER A 70 15.20 3.61 -3.30
N ASP A 71 15.53 3.04 -4.45
CA ASP A 71 14.99 1.75 -4.93
C ASP A 71 15.33 0.62 -3.95
N GLU A 72 16.54 0.63 -3.40
CA GLU A 72 17.09 -0.32 -2.44
C GLU A 72 16.36 -0.25 -1.10
N ASP A 73 16.17 0.95 -0.57
CA ASP A 73 15.46 1.15 0.70
C ASP A 73 13.99 0.77 0.55
N PHE A 74 13.37 1.08 -0.59
CA PHE A 74 12.01 0.64 -0.87
C PHE A 74 11.89 -0.90 -0.82
N LYS A 75 12.80 -1.63 -1.47
CA LYS A 75 12.82 -3.10 -1.41
C LYS A 75 12.99 -3.60 0.01
N TYR A 76 13.96 -3.05 0.73
CA TYR A 76 14.25 -3.41 2.11
C TYR A 76 13.02 -3.21 3.01
N ILE A 77 12.42 -2.02 2.97
CA ILE A 77 11.24 -1.67 3.78
C ILE A 77 10.04 -2.53 3.40
N ALA A 78 9.78 -2.73 2.11
CA ALA A 78 8.69 -3.56 1.63
C ALA A 78 8.77 -5.00 2.16
N LEU A 79 9.97 -5.61 2.17
CA LEU A 79 10.20 -6.98 2.64
C LEU A 79 10.20 -7.08 4.16
N LYS A 80 10.81 -6.11 4.85
CA LYS A 80 11.01 -6.16 6.31
C LYS A 80 9.79 -5.72 7.10
N SER A 81 8.99 -4.79 6.58
CA SER A 81 7.87 -4.22 7.33
C SER A 81 6.74 -5.24 7.55
N ASN A 82 6.20 -5.28 8.76
CA ASN A 82 4.97 -6.01 9.08
C ASN A 82 3.87 -5.00 9.42
N THR A 83 2.94 -4.81 8.50
CA THR A 83 1.94 -3.72 8.57
C THR A 83 0.54 -4.17 8.20
N LYS A 84 -0.47 -3.54 8.80
CA LYS A 84 -1.88 -3.74 8.38
C LYS A 84 -2.19 -2.99 7.08
N PHE A 85 -1.76 -1.74 7.00
CA PHE A 85 -1.89 -0.88 5.83
C PHE A 85 -0.48 -0.54 5.30
N PHE A 86 -0.17 -0.99 4.09
CA PHE A 86 1.05 -0.64 3.38
C PHE A 86 0.71 0.28 2.21
N ILE A 87 1.17 1.52 2.29
CA ILE A 87 0.92 2.54 1.28
C ILE A 87 2.28 2.99 0.74
N ALA A 88 2.47 2.91 -0.57
CA ALA A 88 3.67 3.42 -1.22
C ALA A 88 3.30 4.47 -2.26
N GLU A 89 3.92 5.63 -2.14
CA GLU A 89 3.82 6.77 -3.06
C GLU A 89 5.20 7.16 -3.58
N ASN A 90 6.17 6.24 -3.49
CA ASN A 90 7.55 6.46 -3.89
C ASN A 90 7.68 6.64 -5.41
N PHE A 91 8.65 7.45 -5.86
CA PHE A 91 9.03 7.53 -7.27
C PHE A 91 10.30 6.70 -7.50
N LEU A 92 10.08 5.44 -7.87
CA LEU A 92 11.15 4.50 -8.15
C LEU A 92 11.74 4.75 -9.54
N SER A 93 12.99 4.32 -9.75
CA SER A 93 13.63 4.48 -11.06
C SER A 93 12.84 3.77 -12.17
N LEU A 94 12.92 4.25 -13.42
CA LEU A 94 12.20 3.65 -14.56
C LEU A 94 12.57 2.18 -14.82
N ASN A 95 13.80 1.80 -14.46
CA ASN A 95 14.32 0.46 -14.61
C ASN A 95 14.09 -0.40 -13.36
N PHE A 96 13.42 0.15 -12.34
CA PHE A 96 13.14 -0.57 -11.12
C PHE A 96 12.30 -1.82 -11.42
N ARG A 97 12.71 -2.95 -10.86
CA ARG A 97 11.97 -4.21 -10.91
C ARG A 97 11.98 -4.85 -9.53
N PHE A 98 10.87 -5.47 -9.18
CA PHE A 98 10.69 -6.16 -7.91
C PHE A 98 9.98 -7.49 -8.11
N GLU A 99 10.80 -8.47 -8.46
CA GLU A 99 10.38 -9.86 -8.52
C GLU A 99 9.97 -10.34 -7.12
N ASN A 100 8.90 -11.14 -7.05
CA ASN A 100 8.42 -11.74 -5.80
C ASN A 100 8.03 -10.73 -4.71
N PHE A 101 7.39 -9.61 -5.09
CA PHE A 101 6.76 -8.70 -4.13
C PHE A 101 5.61 -9.41 -3.35
N ASN A 102 5.98 -10.13 -2.29
CA ASN A 102 5.09 -10.90 -1.41
C ASN A 102 4.76 -10.11 -0.15
N LYS A 103 4.24 -8.89 -0.33
CA LYS A 103 3.82 -8.08 0.81
C LYS A 103 2.55 -8.67 1.42
N ARG A 104 2.64 -9.07 2.70
CA ARG A 104 1.48 -9.48 3.50
C ARG A 104 0.97 -8.28 4.28
N ALA A 105 -0.17 -7.75 3.88
CA ALA A 105 -0.88 -6.70 4.60
C ALA A 105 -2.40 -6.88 4.41
N ALA A 106 -3.22 -6.24 5.24
CA ALA A 106 -4.66 -6.22 4.96
C ALA A 106 -4.97 -5.34 3.74
N VAL A 107 -4.22 -4.26 3.59
CA VAL A 107 -4.32 -3.34 2.45
C VAL A 107 -2.95 -3.06 1.89
N VAL A 108 -2.83 -3.19 0.57
CA VAL A 108 -1.67 -2.76 -0.21
C VAL A 108 -2.15 -1.72 -1.21
N ALA A 109 -1.65 -0.49 -1.07
CA ALA A 109 -1.90 0.62 -1.98
C ALA A 109 -0.58 1.14 -2.53
N LEU A 110 -0.38 1.01 -3.84
CA LEU A 110 0.86 1.36 -4.52
C LEU A 110 0.55 2.38 -5.61
N LEU A 111 1.21 3.53 -5.53
CA LEU A 111 1.19 4.59 -6.53
C LEU A 111 2.55 4.59 -7.24
N ASN A 112 2.58 5.03 -8.51
CA ASN A 112 3.77 5.02 -9.37
C ASN A 112 4.41 3.63 -9.57
N CYS A 113 3.62 2.57 -9.50
CA CYS A 113 4.11 1.18 -9.50
C CYS A 113 4.17 0.57 -10.91
N HIS A 114 4.86 1.24 -11.83
CA HIS A 114 5.06 0.79 -13.23
C HIS A 114 5.71 -0.60 -13.34
N TRP A 115 6.42 -1.03 -12.30
CA TRP A 115 7.10 -2.32 -12.20
C TRP A 115 6.19 -3.50 -11.84
N MET A 116 4.93 -3.24 -11.46
CA MET A 116 3.99 -4.27 -11.02
C MET A 116 3.59 -5.19 -12.17
N THR A 117 3.73 -6.50 -11.97
CA THR A 117 3.30 -7.53 -12.95
C THR A 117 2.00 -8.23 -12.53
N VAL A 118 1.41 -8.98 -13.45
CA VAL A 118 0.25 -9.84 -13.18
C VAL A 118 0.57 -10.86 -12.08
N GLU A 119 1.76 -11.46 -12.11
CA GLU A 119 2.22 -12.42 -11.11
C GLU A 119 2.38 -11.77 -9.73
N ASN A 120 2.84 -10.52 -9.66
CA ASN A 120 2.87 -9.79 -8.39
C ASN A 120 1.44 -9.64 -7.83
N ILE A 121 0.46 -9.25 -8.65
CA ILE A 121 -0.94 -9.12 -8.18
C ILE A 121 -1.50 -10.45 -7.68
N MET A 122 -1.31 -11.52 -8.45
CA MET A 122 -1.84 -12.86 -8.11
C MET A 122 -1.14 -13.51 -6.91
N SER A 123 0.08 -13.08 -6.57
CA SER A 123 0.81 -13.57 -5.39
C SER A 123 0.55 -12.77 -4.10
N LEU A 124 -0.10 -11.60 -4.20
CA LEU A 124 -0.38 -10.76 -3.04
C LEU A 124 -1.43 -11.39 -2.12
N ASN A 125 -1.02 -11.69 -0.88
CA ASN A 125 -1.93 -12.13 0.17
C ASN A 125 -2.52 -10.94 0.94
N SER A 126 -3.42 -10.20 0.28
CA SER A 126 -4.05 -8.99 0.83
C SER A 126 -5.58 -8.98 0.67
N CYS A 127 -6.27 -8.25 1.54
CA CYS A 127 -7.72 -8.08 1.44
C CYS A 127 -8.12 -7.01 0.44
N ARG A 128 -7.33 -5.93 0.34
CA ARG A 128 -7.53 -4.87 -0.64
C ARG A 128 -6.23 -4.57 -1.36
N ILE A 129 -6.29 -4.55 -2.68
CA ILE A 129 -5.17 -4.21 -3.55
C ILE A 129 -5.58 -3.00 -4.39
N HIS A 130 -4.79 -1.93 -4.32
CA HIS A 130 -4.94 -0.76 -5.16
C HIS A 130 -3.59 -0.44 -5.80
N VAL A 131 -3.56 -0.50 -7.12
CA VAL A 131 -2.35 -0.26 -7.93
C VAL A 131 -2.69 0.83 -8.92
N ARG A 132 -1.91 1.92 -8.89
CA ARG A 132 -2.11 3.11 -9.71
C ARG A 132 -0.90 3.32 -10.62
N ASP A 133 -1.13 3.98 -11.75
CA ASP A 133 -0.12 4.40 -12.74
C ASP A 133 0.50 3.27 -13.59
N LYS A 134 0.43 2.00 -13.14
CA LYS A 134 0.49 0.84 -14.05
C LYS A 134 -0.86 0.70 -14.75
N ARG A 135 -0.80 0.65 -16.08
CA ARG A 135 -1.93 0.32 -16.93
C ARG A 135 -1.86 -1.15 -17.32
N PHE A 136 -2.97 -1.86 -17.18
CA PHE A 136 -3.10 -3.26 -17.54
C PHE A 136 -3.89 -3.39 -18.85
N THR A 137 -3.53 -4.37 -19.66
CA THR A 137 -4.33 -4.77 -20.81
C THR A 137 -5.55 -5.56 -20.35
N CYS A 138 -6.59 -5.67 -21.18
CA CYS A 138 -7.73 -6.52 -20.84
C CYS A 138 -7.36 -8.00 -20.69
N LYS A 139 -6.36 -8.50 -21.43
CA LYS A 139 -5.84 -9.87 -21.25
C LYS A 139 -5.18 -10.09 -19.89
N GLU A 140 -4.39 -9.13 -19.43
CA GLU A 140 -3.79 -9.16 -18.09
C GLU A 140 -4.89 -9.13 -17.01
N MET A 141 -5.87 -8.23 -17.14
CA MET A 141 -7.03 -8.17 -16.23
C MET A 141 -7.81 -9.48 -16.22
N ASN A 142 -8.12 -10.04 -17.40
CA ASN A 142 -8.83 -11.31 -17.53
C ASN A 142 -8.08 -12.45 -16.83
N THR A 143 -6.75 -12.48 -16.96
CA THR A 143 -5.89 -13.45 -16.27
C THR A 143 -6.01 -13.33 -14.75
N ILE A 144 -5.95 -12.10 -14.21
CA ILE A 144 -6.10 -11.83 -12.78
C ILE A 144 -7.49 -12.25 -12.29
N LEU A 145 -8.55 -11.90 -13.03
CA LEU A 145 -9.92 -12.23 -12.66
C LEU A 145 -10.17 -13.74 -12.69
N LYS A 146 -9.71 -14.45 -13.73
CA LYS A 146 -9.79 -15.92 -13.80
C LYS A 146 -9.04 -16.57 -12.66
N HIS A 147 -7.86 -16.06 -12.29
CA HIS A 147 -7.13 -16.56 -11.13
C HIS A 147 -7.94 -16.40 -9.85
N TRP A 148 -8.54 -15.23 -9.63
CA TRP A 148 -9.34 -14.95 -8.44
C TRP A 148 -10.61 -15.81 -8.35
N VAL A 149 -11.38 -15.90 -9.44
CA VAL A 149 -12.61 -16.72 -9.52
C VAL A 149 -12.33 -18.20 -9.25
N ASN A 150 -11.17 -18.70 -9.68
CA ASN A 150 -10.74 -20.08 -9.42
C ASN A 150 -10.15 -20.31 -8.00
N GLY A 151 -10.39 -19.38 -7.06
CA GLY A 151 -9.94 -19.49 -5.67
C GLY A 151 -8.54 -18.95 -5.39
N GLY A 152 -7.89 -18.35 -6.39
CA GLY A 152 -6.69 -17.54 -6.20
C GLY A 152 -6.96 -16.31 -5.34
N CYS A 153 -5.94 -15.79 -4.66
CA CYS A 153 -6.06 -14.64 -3.74
C CYS A 153 -7.23 -14.77 -2.72
N PRO A 154 -7.28 -15.83 -1.88
CA PRO A 154 -8.47 -16.19 -1.09
C PRO A 154 -8.92 -15.14 -0.05
N ARG A 155 -8.08 -14.16 0.26
CA ARG A 155 -8.40 -13.06 1.19
C ARG A 155 -8.88 -11.80 0.49
N LEU A 156 -8.74 -11.71 -0.83
CA LEU A 156 -9.05 -10.52 -1.62
C LEU A 156 -10.56 -10.27 -1.65
N ILE A 157 -10.95 -9.05 -1.29
CA ILE A 157 -12.34 -8.57 -1.30
C ILE A 157 -12.51 -7.30 -2.13
N HIS A 158 -11.40 -6.64 -2.50
CA HIS A 158 -11.41 -5.42 -3.29
C HIS A 158 -10.14 -5.32 -4.12
N LEU A 159 -10.31 -5.18 -5.43
CA LEU A 159 -9.24 -4.99 -6.39
C LEU A 159 -9.51 -3.70 -7.19
N ARG A 160 -8.53 -2.80 -7.22
CA ARG A 160 -8.58 -1.58 -8.03
C ARG A 160 -7.32 -1.47 -8.87
N LEU A 161 -7.48 -1.66 -10.17
CA LEU A 161 -6.44 -1.53 -11.20
C LEU A 161 -6.92 -0.53 -12.27
N TYR A 162 -6.00 -0.08 -13.10
CA TYR A 162 -6.30 0.84 -14.21
C TYR A 162 -5.99 0.14 -15.54
N LEU A 163 -6.89 0.24 -16.50
CA LEU A 163 -6.70 -0.31 -17.84
C LEU A 163 -6.07 0.72 -18.78
N ASP A 164 -5.34 0.23 -19.79
CA ASP A 164 -4.91 1.02 -20.95
C ASP A 164 -6.14 1.43 -21.76
N GLU A 165 -6.90 0.44 -22.23
CA GLU A 165 -8.15 0.59 -22.94
C GLU A 165 -9.21 -0.27 -22.26
N ALA A 166 -10.39 0.31 -22.03
CA ALA A 166 -11.48 -0.40 -21.39
C ALA A 166 -12.30 -1.13 -22.46
N ASN A 167 -12.16 -2.45 -22.52
CA ASN A 167 -13.01 -3.34 -23.30
C ASN A 167 -13.59 -4.42 -22.37
N GLU A 168 -14.84 -4.22 -21.95
CA GLU A 168 -15.49 -5.13 -20.99
C GLU A 168 -15.57 -6.58 -21.50
N GLU A 169 -15.85 -6.77 -22.79
CA GLU A 169 -15.97 -8.09 -23.41
C GLU A 169 -14.64 -8.85 -23.36
N GLU A 170 -13.53 -8.20 -23.74
CA GLU A 170 -12.19 -8.81 -23.69
C GLU A 170 -11.75 -9.05 -22.23
N CYS A 171 -12.00 -8.09 -21.35
CA CYS A 171 -11.64 -8.18 -19.94
C CYS A 171 -12.39 -9.33 -19.23
N LEU A 172 -13.63 -9.63 -19.64
CA LEU A 172 -14.50 -10.64 -19.01
C LEU A 172 -14.67 -11.92 -19.85
N GLU A 173 -13.86 -12.09 -20.90
CA GLU A 173 -13.89 -13.27 -21.77
C GLU A 173 -13.75 -14.58 -20.98
N GLY A 174 -14.74 -15.47 -21.07
CA GLY A 174 -14.78 -16.75 -20.36
C GLY A 174 -15.18 -16.64 -18.89
N LEU A 175 -15.69 -15.49 -18.45
CA LEU A 175 -16.21 -15.26 -17.10
C LEU A 175 -17.70 -14.85 -17.10
N GLN A 176 -18.40 -15.01 -18.22
CA GLN A 176 -19.78 -14.56 -18.39
C GLN A 176 -20.74 -15.17 -17.37
N GLU A 177 -20.54 -16.45 -17.00
CA GLU A 177 -21.34 -17.15 -15.99
C GLU A 177 -21.15 -16.60 -14.57
N ASN A 178 -20.06 -15.86 -14.33
CA ASN A 178 -19.77 -15.23 -13.03
C ASN A 178 -20.28 -13.79 -12.96
N LEU A 179 -20.86 -13.26 -14.04
CA LEU A 179 -21.39 -11.90 -14.08
C LEU A 179 -22.69 -11.81 -13.30
N ILE A 180 -22.72 -10.92 -12.33
CA ILE A 180 -23.94 -10.56 -11.60
C ILE A 180 -24.40 -9.23 -12.18
N THR A 181 -25.58 -9.22 -12.80
CA THR A 181 -26.20 -8.01 -13.34
C THR A 181 -27.27 -7.49 -12.37
N GLY A 182 -27.36 -6.16 -12.21
CA GLY A 182 -28.30 -5.51 -11.28
C GLY A 182 -27.87 -4.11 -10.84
N GLY A 183 -28.78 -3.34 -10.25
CA GLY A 183 -28.47 -2.06 -9.63
C GLY A 183 -27.58 -2.22 -8.38
N THR A 184 -26.92 -1.15 -7.94
CA THR A 184 -26.17 -1.16 -6.68
C THR A 184 -27.11 -1.47 -5.52
N GLY A 185 -27.04 -2.68 -4.95
CA GLY A 185 -27.95 -3.15 -3.91
C GLY A 185 -29.02 -4.15 -4.36
N GLU A 186 -29.11 -4.47 -5.66
CA GLU A 186 -30.03 -5.48 -6.20
C GLU A 186 -29.22 -6.64 -6.80
N LYS A 187 -29.38 -7.86 -6.25
CA LYS A 187 -28.82 -9.08 -6.84
C LYS A 187 -29.95 -9.84 -7.53
N ASN A 188 -29.93 -9.87 -8.85
CA ASN A 188 -30.78 -10.78 -9.61
C ASN A 188 -30.00 -12.08 -9.86
N TYR A 189 -30.51 -13.18 -9.31
CA TYR A 189 -30.01 -14.53 -9.59
C TYR A 189 -30.87 -15.09 -10.72
N SER A 190 -30.29 -15.37 -11.89
CA SER A 190 -30.91 -16.26 -12.86
C SER A 190 -30.63 -17.69 -12.44
N ALA A 191 -31.71 -18.46 -12.24
CA ALA A 191 -31.69 -19.89 -11.96
C ALA A 191 -31.23 -20.71 -13.18
#